data_AF-A0A1G2CT99-F1
#
_entry.id   AF-A0A1G2CT99-F1
#
_cell.length_a   1.000
_cell.length_b   1.000
_cell.length_c   1.000
_cell.angle_alpha   90.00
_cell.angle_beta   90.00
_cell.angle_gamma   90.00
#
_symmetry.space_group_name_H-M   'P 1'
#
loop_
_entity.id
_entity.type
_entity.pdbx_description
1 polymer ?
#
loop_
_entity_poly.entity_id
_entity_poly.type
_entity_poly.pdbx_seq_one_letter_code
_entity_poly.pdbx_strand_id
1 'polypeptide(L)'
;MNNLYGKLKFWGSIIGIILGVFGIINYFFVWRLLKSIILGITFIGLYLWRYPQIIMNVVFILWLLALSYLVWVRIKKIRECIFKDNFKRGTEKWDYEFGEIKTENNELSVSKCYSGILTRGGQNWGNCEFKFQSKIIKECSGWIVRAKDFNNYVMFQFTKEKIRLHYRIEGCWDVPEEKLINNVVDIKDNEWFSVKIKINGDSALIFINNKEVYYRNDVFSKHPSNTDVHYISFPIGRVGFRQSGDERALFKNVKVYLIS
;
A
#
# COMPACT_ATOMS: atom_id res chain seq x y z
N MET A 1 75.45 34.21 9.13
CA MET A 1 74.21 34.17 8.30
C MET A 1 74.47 33.83 6.82
N ASN A 2 75.58 34.23 6.19
CA ASN A 2 75.80 34.01 4.73
C ASN A 2 75.93 32.54 4.28
N ASN A 3 76.41 31.62 5.12
CA ASN A 3 76.55 30.20 4.76
C ASN A 3 75.19 29.46 4.71
N LEU A 4 74.21 29.89 5.50
CA LEU A 4 72.88 29.27 5.54
C LEU A 4 72.07 29.58 4.27
N TYR A 5 72.15 30.82 3.79
CA TYR A 5 71.45 31.26 2.58
C TYR A 5 71.97 30.59 1.31
N GLY A 6 73.29 30.42 1.19
CA GLY A 6 73.90 29.68 0.08
C GLY A 6 73.46 28.21 0.03
N LYS A 7 73.42 27.55 1.20
CA LYS A 7 72.91 26.17 1.31
C LYS A 7 71.42 26.09 0.95
N LEU A 8 70.59 27.01 1.44
CA LEU A 8 69.16 27.05 1.11
C LEU A 8 68.91 27.26 -0.39
N LYS A 9 69.67 28.14 -1.06
CA LYS A 9 69.56 28.37 -2.51
C LYS A 9 69.99 27.15 -3.32
N PHE A 10 71.05 26.46 -2.88
CA PHE A 10 71.51 25.21 -3.49
C PHE A 10 70.47 24.08 -3.36
N TRP A 11 69.96 23.84 -2.15
CA TRP A 11 68.92 22.83 -1.90
C TRP A 11 67.60 23.16 -2.61
N GLY A 12 67.19 24.43 -2.66
CA GLY A 12 66.02 24.86 -3.42
C GLY A 12 66.15 24.58 -4.93
N SER A 13 67.33 24.79 -5.50
CA SER A 13 67.59 24.45 -6.91
C SER A 13 67.55 22.94 -7.16
N ILE A 14 68.07 22.13 -6.24
CA ILE A 14 68.02 20.66 -6.34
C ILE A 14 66.57 20.16 -6.26
N ILE A 15 65.79 20.67 -5.31
CA ILE A 15 64.37 20.32 -5.16
C ILE A 15 63.58 20.72 -6.42
N GLY A 16 63.83 21.89 -6.98
CA GLY A 16 63.21 22.34 -8.23
C GLY A 16 63.51 21.41 -9.41
N ILE A 17 64.74 20.93 -9.54
CA ILE A 17 65.14 19.96 -10.58
C ILE A 17 64.44 18.61 -10.35
N ILE A 18 64.40 18.11 -9.10
CA ILE A 18 63.75 16.84 -8.76
C ILE A 18 62.24 16.90 -9.08
N LEU A 19 61.56 17.98 -8.71
CA LEU A 19 60.14 18.18 -9.01
C LEU A 19 59.89 18.31 -10.52
N GLY A 20 60.79 18.98 -11.25
CA GLY A 20 60.72 19.07 -12.71
C GLY A 20 60.84 17.70 -13.39
N VAL A 21 61.82 16.89 -12.97
CA VAL A 21 61.99 15.51 -13.47
C VAL A 21 60.78 14.64 -13.13
N PHE A 22 60.26 14.73 -11.91
CA PHE A 22 59.08 13.98 -11.49
C PHE A 22 57.84 14.38 -12.32
N GLY A 23 57.65 15.67 -12.60
CA GLY A 23 56.58 16.18 -13.46
C GLY A 23 56.66 15.63 -14.89
N ILE A 24 57.87 15.57 -15.47
CA ILE A 24 58.10 15.00 -16.80
C ILE A 24 57.78 13.49 -16.82
N ILE A 25 58.28 12.73 -15.83
CA ILE A 25 58.02 11.29 -15.72
C ILE A 25 56.51 11.02 -15.58
N ASN A 26 55.81 11.79 -14.74
CA ASN A 26 54.38 11.63 -14.52
C ASN A 26 53.57 11.99 -15.77
N TYR A 27 53.97 13.04 -16.51
CA TYR A 27 53.39 13.37 -17.81
C TYR A 27 53.51 12.22 -18.82
N PHE A 28 54.70 11.61 -18.95
CA PHE A 28 54.89 10.45 -19.83
C PHE A 28 54.08 9.23 -19.38
N PHE A 29 53.97 8.99 -18.08
CA PHE A 29 53.18 7.89 -17.52
C PHE A 29 51.68 8.06 -17.81
N VAL A 30 51.12 9.24 -17.53
CA VAL A 30 49.72 9.58 -17.84
C VAL A 30 49.46 9.47 -19.33
N TRP A 31 50.36 9.96 -20.18
CA TRP A 31 50.19 9.88 -21.63
C TRP A 31 50.23 8.43 -22.15
N ARG A 32 51.08 7.57 -21.56
CA ARG A 32 51.14 6.14 -21.88
C ARG A 32 49.87 5.40 -21.45
N LEU A 33 49.32 5.73 -20.28
CA LEU A 33 48.04 5.20 -19.82
C LEU A 33 46.89 5.63 -20.76
N LEU A 34 46.83 6.91 -21.11
CA LEU A 34 45.80 7.44 -22.00
C LEU A 34 45.83 6.77 -23.37
N LYS A 35 47.01 6.58 -23.95
CA LYS A 35 47.19 5.83 -25.20
C LYS A 35 46.72 4.38 -25.09
N SER A 36 47.02 3.72 -23.97
CA SER A 36 46.62 2.32 -23.74
C SER A 36 45.10 2.19 -23.63
N ILE A 37 44.43 3.16 -22.98
CA ILE A 37 42.96 3.23 -22.91
C ILE A 37 42.36 3.46 -24.30
N ILE A 38 42.89 4.42 -25.07
CA ILE A 38 42.41 4.70 -26.44
C ILE A 38 42.56 3.47 -27.33
N LEU A 39 43.70 2.78 -27.26
CA LEU A 39 43.94 1.55 -28.00
C LEU A 39 42.94 0.46 -27.60
N GLY A 40 42.68 0.30 -26.29
CA GLY A 40 41.68 -0.62 -25.77
C GLY A 40 40.27 -0.34 -26.28
N ILE A 41 39.82 0.92 -26.24
CA ILE A 41 38.51 1.34 -26.76
C ILE A 41 38.41 1.08 -28.26
N THR A 42 39.47 1.38 -29.01
CA THR A 42 39.50 1.17 -30.47
C THR A 42 39.42 -0.33 -30.80
N PHE A 43 40.12 -1.17 -30.05
CA PHE A 43 40.07 -2.63 -30.20
C PHE A 43 38.68 -3.19 -29.87
N ILE A 44 38.04 -2.71 -28.80
CA ILE A 44 36.66 -3.07 -28.46
C ILE A 44 35.71 -2.63 -29.58
N GLY A 45 35.85 -1.41 -30.08
CA GLY A 45 35.04 -0.89 -31.19
C GLY A 45 35.17 -1.73 -32.47
N LEU A 46 36.40 -2.09 -32.85
CA LEU A 46 36.66 -2.95 -34.00
C LEU A 46 36.14 -4.38 -33.80
N TYR A 47 36.29 -4.93 -32.60
CA TYR A 47 35.76 -6.24 -32.25
C TYR A 47 34.23 -6.25 -32.35
N LEU A 48 33.56 -5.25 -31.78
CA LEU A 48 32.11 -5.10 -31.86
C LEU A 48 31.62 -4.85 -33.29
N TRP A 49 32.39 -4.10 -34.11
CA TRP A 49 32.12 -3.92 -35.54
C TRP A 49 32.22 -5.24 -36.32
N ARG A 50 33.20 -6.08 -35.99
CA ARG A 50 33.40 -7.39 -36.62
C ARG A 50 32.31 -8.39 -36.23
N TYR A 51 31.75 -8.25 -35.04
CA TYR A 51 30.76 -9.17 -34.47
C TYR A 51 29.45 -8.47 -34.07
N PRO A 52 28.68 -7.94 -35.03
CA PRO A 52 27.40 -7.28 -34.74
C PRO A 52 26.39 -8.23 -34.06
N GLN A 53 26.55 -9.54 -34.26
CA GLN A 53 25.76 -10.58 -33.58
C GLN A 53 25.92 -10.52 -32.05
N ILE A 54 27.11 -10.17 -31.53
CA ILE A 54 27.33 -10.05 -30.08
C ILE A 54 26.53 -8.87 -29.53
N ILE A 55 26.54 -7.71 -30.22
CA ILE A 55 25.74 -6.55 -29.82
C ILE A 55 24.25 -6.92 -29.81
N MET A 56 23.76 -7.54 -30.89
CA MET A 56 22.35 -7.94 -31.01
C MET A 56 21.96 -8.93 -29.90
N ASN A 57 22.81 -9.90 -29.57
CA ASN A 57 22.56 -10.85 -28.49
C ASN A 57 22.49 -10.16 -27.12
N VAL A 58 23.41 -9.23 -26.84
CA VAL A 58 23.40 -8.47 -25.57
C VAL A 58 22.13 -7.63 -25.46
N VAL A 59 21.76 -6.90 -26.53
CA VAL A 59 20.52 -6.12 -26.57
C VAL A 59 19.30 -7.01 -26.37
N PHE A 60 19.25 -8.17 -27.03
CA PHE A 60 18.17 -9.13 -26.88
C PHE A 60 18.06 -9.69 -25.45
N ILE A 61 19.19 -10.02 -24.81
CA ILE A 61 19.21 -10.46 -23.41
C ILE A 61 18.71 -9.36 -22.47
N LEU A 62 19.19 -8.11 -22.64
CA LEU A 62 18.73 -6.98 -21.84
C LEU A 62 17.22 -6.74 -22.04
N TRP A 63 16.73 -6.90 -23.26
CA TRP A 63 15.30 -6.79 -23.57
C TRP A 63 14.48 -7.90 -22.90
N LEU A 64 14.95 -9.15 -22.91
CA LEU A 64 14.31 -10.26 -22.19
C LEU A 64 14.31 -10.04 -20.68
N LEU A 65 15.41 -9.52 -20.10
CA LEU A 65 15.46 -9.17 -18.69
C LEU A 65 14.47 -8.06 -18.36
N ALA A 66 14.39 -7.00 -19.17
CA ALA A 66 13.40 -5.94 -19.00
C ALA A 66 11.97 -6.48 -19.09
N LEU A 67 11.68 -7.35 -20.06
CA LEU A 67 10.36 -8.00 -20.20
C LEU A 67 10.03 -8.86 -18.98
N SER A 68 10.98 -9.68 -18.52
CA SER A 68 10.81 -10.52 -17.33
C SER A 68 10.54 -9.69 -16.07
N TYR A 69 11.22 -8.55 -15.92
CA TYR A 69 10.99 -7.60 -14.84
C TYR A 69 9.59 -6.98 -14.93
N LEU A 70 9.15 -6.56 -16.12
CA LEU A 70 7.80 -6.02 -16.33
C LEU A 70 6.71 -7.06 -16.03
N VAL A 71 6.92 -8.31 -16.43
CA VAL A 71 6.02 -9.43 -16.11
C VAL A 71 6.00 -9.67 -14.60
N TRP A 72 7.15 -9.72 -13.93
CA TRP A 72 7.24 -9.88 -12.49
C TRP A 72 6.53 -8.75 -11.73
N VAL A 73 6.74 -7.48 -12.12
CA VAL A 73 6.04 -6.32 -11.54
C VAL A 73 4.52 -6.45 -11.74
N ARG A 74 4.07 -6.92 -12.91
CA ARG A 74 2.64 -7.16 -13.15
C ARG A 74 2.08 -8.30 -12.30
N ILE A 75 2.79 -9.42 -12.19
CA ILE A 75 2.36 -10.58 -11.37
C ILE A 75 2.29 -10.18 -9.89
N LYS A 76 3.29 -9.45 -9.37
CA LYS A 76 3.27 -8.93 -8.00
C LYS A 76 2.06 -7.99 -7.75
N LYS A 77 1.51 -7.39 -8.81
CA LYS A 77 0.32 -6.53 -8.73
C LYS A 77 -1.00 -7.29 -8.85
N ILE A 78 -0.98 -8.57 -9.28
CA ILE A 78 -2.17 -9.42 -9.26
C ILE A 78 -2.43 -9.82 -7.82
N ARG A 79 -3.21 -9.00 -7.12
CA ARG A 79 -3.72 -9.35 -5.80
C ARG A 79 -4.73 -10.47 -5.97
N GLU A 80 -4.51 -11.59 -5.30
CA GLU A 80 -5.45 -12.70 -5.32
C GLU A 80 -6.75 -12.29 -4.61
N CYS A 81 -7.87 -12.49 -5.30
CA CYS A 81 -9.20 -12.23 -4.77
C CYS A 81 -9.65 -13.42 -3.93
N ILE A 82 -9.39 -13.36 -2.62
CA ILE A 82 -9.66 -14.45 -1.66
C ILE A 82 -11.14 -14.60 -1.31
N PHE A 83 -11.95 -13.56 -1.52
CA PHE A 83 -13.39 -13.60 -1.27
C PHE A 83 -14.12 -12.74 -2.28
N LYS A 84 -15.26 -13.26 -2.78
CA LYS A 84 -16.16 -12.53 -3.65
C LYS A 84 -17.59 -12.96 -3.39
N ASP A 85 -18.47 -11.97 -3.31
CA ASP A 85 -19.90 -12.20 -3.29
C ASP A 85 -20.69 -11.09 -4.01
N ASN A 86 -21.74 -11.51 -4.70
CA ASN A 86 -22.72 -10.63 -5.32
C ASN A 86 -24.14 -11.01 -4.88
N PHE A 87 -24.31 -11.82 -3.84
CA PHE A 87 -25.59 -12.16 -3.23
C PHE A 87 -26.57 -12.87 -4.18
N LYS A 88 -26.08 -13.46 -5.28
CA LYS A 88 -26.87 -14.32 -6.18
C LYS A 88 -27.47 -15.54 -5.47
N ARG A 89 -26.79 -16.03 -4.45
CA ARG A 89 -27.18 -17.20 -3.63
C ARG A 89 -27.57 -16.78 -2.22
N GLY A 90 -28.15 -15.60 -2.08
CA GLY A 90 -28.52 -15.07 -0.77
C GLY A 90 -27.32 -14.83 0.15
N THR A 91 -27.44 -15.28 1.40
CA THR A 91 -26.49 -15.04 2.49
C THR A 91 -25.65 -16.28 2.85
N GLU A 92 -25.55 -17.29 1.98
CA GLU A 92 -24.82 -18.55 2.24
C GLU A 92 -23.36 -18.38 2.67
N LYS A 93 -22.73 -17.24 2.37
CA LYS A 93 -21.34 -16.92 2.74
C LYS A 93 -21.22 -16.04 3.97
N TRP A 94 -22.32 -15.80 4.68
CA TRP A 94 -22.43 -14.82 5.73
C TRP A 94 -23.09 -15.41 6.98
N ASP A 95 -22.64 -14.93 8.13
CA ASP A 95 -23.22 -15.22 9.44
C ASP A 95 -23.83 -13.94 10.01
N TYR A 96 -24.97 -14.06 10.66
CA TYR A 96 -25.62 -12.99 11.42
C TYR A 96 -26.52 -13.61 12.49
N GLU A 97 -26.69 -12.91 13.61
CA GLU A 97 -27.52 -13.39 14.74
C GLU A 97 -28.96 -12.89 14.60
N PHE A 98 -29.13 -11.59 14.42
CA PHE A 98 -30.44 -10.92 14.38
C PHE A 98 -30.43 -9.78 13.36
N GLY A 99 -31.58 -9.53 12.72
CA GLY A 99 -31.81 -8.39 11.87
C GLY A 99 -32.70 -8.68 10.66
N GLU A 100 -33.09 -7.62 9.97
CA GLU A 100 -33.81 -7.69 8.70
C GLU A 100 -32.81 -7.74 7.57
N ILE A 101 -32.44 -8.95 7.16
CA ILE A 101 -31.55 -9.21 6.03
C ILE A 101 -32.36 -9.72 4.85
N LYS A 102 -32.26 -9.05 3.70
CA LYS A 102 -32.93 -9.47 2.47
C LYS A 102 -31.95 -9.42 1.31
N THR A 103 -32.03 -10.40 0.42
CA THR A 103 -31.26 -10.41 -0.82
C THR A 103 -32.21 -10.38 -2.01
N GLU A 104 -32.13 -9.32 -2.80
CA GLU A 104 -32.96 -9.11 -3.98
C GLU A 104 -32.10 -8.47 -5.07
N ASN A 105 -32.31 -8.84 -6.34
CA ASN A 105 -31.58 -8.24 -7.48
C ASN A 105 -30.04 -8.29 -7.38
N ASN A 106 -29.47 -9.30 -6.70
CA ASN A 106 -28.03 -9.42 -6.42
C ASN A 106 -27.49 -8.32 -5.48
N GLU A 107 -28.36 -7.84 -4.59
CA GLU A 107 -28.07 -6.80 -3.61
C GLU A 107 -28.45 -7.33 -2.22
N LEU A 108 -27.64 -7.00 -1.22
CA LEU A 108 -27.89 -7.28 0.18
C LEU A 108 -28.48 -6.04 0.84
N SER A 109 -29.73 -6.11 1.29
CA SER A 109 -30.35 -5.12 2.16
C SER A 109 -30.10 -5.50 3.62
N VAL A 110 -29.57 -4.56 4.39
CA VAL A 110 -29.32 -4.72 5.83
C VAL A 110 -30.07 -3.62 6.57
N SER A 111 -30.90 -4.00 7.54
CA SER A 111 -31.51 -3.10 8.53
C SER A 111 -31.73 -3.84 9.85
N LYS A 112 -31.83 -3.12 10.97
CA LYS A 112 -32.05 -3.68 12.32
C LYS A 112 -31.06 -4.80 12.71
N CYS A 113 -29.86 -4.80 12.13
CA CYS A 113 -28.82 -5.78 12.37
C CYS A 113 -27.76 -5.18 13.29
N TYR A 114 -28.08 -5.12 14.59
CA TYR A 114 -27.24 -4.48 15.61
C TYR A 114 -25.86 -5.12 15.70
N SER A 115 -25.83 -6.46 15.68
CA SER A 115 -24.59 -7.24 15.76
C SER A 115 -23.73 -7.18 14.49
N GLY A 116 -24.35 -6.83 13.37
CA GLY A 116 -23.75 -6.91 12.05
C GLY A 116 -23.90 -8.29 11.40
N ILE A 117 -23.59 -8.32 10.11
CA ILE A 117 -23.49 -9.50 9.25
C ILE A 117 -22.02 -9.64 8.84
N LEU A 118 -21.42 -10.79 9.13
CA LEU A 118 -19.99 -11.06 8.93
C LEU A 118 -19.79 -12.15 7.88
N THR A 119 -18.67 -12.14 7.18
CA THR A 119 -18.31 -13.26 6.29
C THR A 119 -18.13 -14.56 7.09
N ARG A 120 -18.47 -15.73 6.52
CA ARG A 120 -18.20 -17.04 7.14
C ARG A 120 -16.71 -17.35 7.22
N GLY A 121 -15.95 -16.90 6.22
CA GLY A 121 -14.48 -16.98 6.19
C GLY A 121 -13.82 -15.67 6.60
N GLY A 122 -12.48 -15.71 6.65
CA GLY A 122 -11.65 -14.50 6.80
C GLY A 122 -11.18 -14.19 8.22
N GLN A 123 -11.26 -15.15 9.14
CA GLN A 123 -10.77 -15.03 10.51
C GLN A 123 -9.28 -14.63 10.57
N ASN A 124 -8.49 -15.06 9.58
CA ASN A 124 -7.05 -14.79 9.49
C ASN A 124 -6.69 -13.62 8.57
N TRP A 125 -7.65 -12.79 8.15
CA TRP A 125 -7.35 -11.68 7.24
C TRP A 125 -6.64 -10.54 7.97
N GLY A 126 -5.34 -10.48 7.68
CA GLY A 126 -4.36 -9.45 7.99
C GLY A 126 -4.56 -8.17 7.17
N ASN A 127 -3.48 -7.80 6.50
CA ASN A 127 -3.47 -6.72 5.52
C ASN A 127 -4.37 -7.11 4.34
N CYS A 128 -5.38 -6.30 4.06
CA CYS A 128 -6.34 -6.61 3.01
C CYS A 128 -6.91 -5.36 2.35
N GLU A 129 -7.50 -5.54 1.17
CA GLU A 129 -8.30 -4.55 0.49
C GLU A 129 -9.73 -5.06 0.37
N PHE A 130 -10.65 -4.40 1.07
CA PHE A 130 -12.08 -4.69 1.07
C PHE A 130 -12.81 -3.72 0.13
N LYS A 131 -13.44 -4.25 -0.91
CA LYS A 131 -14.13 -3.49 -1.96
C LYS A 131 -15.58 -3.92 -2.06
N PHE A 132 -16.48 -2.95 -2.19
CA PHE A 132 -17.89 -3.19 -2.42
C PHE A 132 -18.56 -1.93 -2.99
N GLN A 133 -19.81 -2.05 -3.40
CA GLN A 133 -20.68 -0.91 -3.65
C GLN A 133 -21.69 -0.82 -2.52
N SER A 134 -21.99 0.40 -2.10
CA SER A 134 -22.97 0.70 -1.06
C SER A 134 -23.97 1.72 -1.58
N LYS A 135 -25.17 1.67 -1.02
CA LYS A 135 -26.20 2.70 -1.20
C LYS A 135 -26.86 2.94 0.15
N ILE A 136 -26.92 4.20 0.57
CA ILE A 136 -27.65 4.59 1.79
C ILE A 136 -29.12 4.71 1.41
N ILE A 137 -29.97 3.95 2.10
CA ILE A 137 -31.43 4.07 1.99
C ILE A 137 -31.96 4.95 3.12
N LYS A 138 -31.43 4.79 4.33
CA LYS A 138 -31.75 5.61 5.49
C LYS A 138 -30.52 5.78 6.38
N GLU A 139 -30.21 7.04 6.69
CA GLU A 139 -29.18 7.51 7.63
C GLU A 139 -27.72 7.22 7.27
N CYS A 140 -27.29 5.95 7.21
CA CYS A 140 -25.87 5.62 7.09
C CYS A 140 -25.54 4.29 6.41
N SER A 141 -24.25 4.05 6.19
CA SER A 141 -23.68 2.77 5.79
C SER A 141 -22.59 2.32 6.76
N GLY A 142 -22.81 1.25 7.52
CA GLY A 142 -21.84 0.70 8.48
C GLY A 142 -20.99 -0.42 7.89
N TRP A 143 -19.66 -0.30 7.96
CA TRP A 143 -18.70 -1.23 7.38
C TRP A 143 -17.81 -1.83 8.45
N ILE A 144 -17.88 -3.15 8.63
CA ILE A 144 -17.10 -3.87 9.62
C ILE A 144 -15.81 -4.40 8.99
N VAL A 145 -14.71 -4.25 9.72
CA VAL A 145 -13.39 -4.83 9.39
C VAL A 145 -12.75 -5.42 10.65
N ARG A 146 -11.84 -6.39 10.46
CA ARG A 146 -11.11 -7.06 11.55
C ARG A 146 -12.02 -7.66 12.64
N ALA A 147 -13.16 -8.19 12.24
CA ALA A 147 -14.08 -8.81 13.18
C ALA A 147 -13.60 -10.19 13.62
N LYS A 148 -13.28 -10.33 14.91
CA LYS A 148 -13.03 -11.63 15.54
C LYS A 148 -14.34 -12.40 15.68
N ASP A 149 -15.35 -11.72 16.21
CA ASP A 149 -16.70 -12.21 16.45
C ASP A 149 -17.72 -11.04 16.38
N PHE A 150 -18.98 -11.27 16.72
CA PHE A 150 -20.04 -10.25 16.71
C PHE A 150 -19.93 -9.22 17.84
N ASN A 151 -19.01 -9.40 18.79
CA ASN A 151 -18.81 -8.52 19.94
C ASN A 151 -17.47 -7.77 19.88
N ASN A 152 -16.56 -8.19 19.00
CA ASN A 152 -15.19 -7.67 18.89
C ASN A 152 -14.83 -7.34 17.44
N TYR A 153 -14.97 -6.07 17.05
CA TYR A 153 -14.59 -5.59 15.72
C TYR A 153 -14.40 -4.07 15.65
N VAL A 154 -13.84 -3.61 14.53
CA VAL A 154 -13.82 -2.19 14.16
C VAL A 154 -14.87 -1.94 13.09
N MET A 155 -15.60 -0.83 13.22
CA MET A 155 -16.60 -0.42 12.25
C MET A 155 -16.39 1.03 11.83
N PHE A 156 -16.50 1.29 10.54
CA PHE A 156 -16.61 2.64 9.99
C PHE A 156 -18.08 2.91 9.66
N GLN A 157 -18.68 3.91 10.31
CA GLN A 157 -20.02 4.37 9.97
C GLN A 157 -19.90 5.58 9.04
N PHE A 158 -20.42 5.43 7.82
CA PHE A 158 -20.42 6.48 6.83
C PHE A 158 -21.79 7.13 6.71
N THR A 159 -21.85 8.45 6.86
CA THR A 159 -22.96 9.29 6.41
C THR A 159 -22.46 10.18 5.26
N LYS A 160 -23.36 10.93 4.63
CA LYS A 160 -22.96 11.89 3.58
C LYS A 160 -21.98 12.96 4.07
N GLU A 161 -22.00 13.25 5.37
CA GLU A 161 -21.26 14.38 5.94
C GLU A 161 -19.98 13.95 6.66
N LYS A 162 -19.94 12.71 7.15
CA LYS A 162 -18.83 12.23 7.98
C LYS A 162 -18.62 10.73 7.94
N ILE A 163 -17.40 10.35 8.32
CA ILE A 163 -17.04 8.98 8.70
C ILE A 163 -16.77 8.97 10.19
N ARG A 164 -17.41 8.05 10.90
CA ARG A 164 -17.17 7.81 12.33
C ARG A 164 -16.50 6.47 12.52
N LEU A 165 -15.49 6.44 13.37
CA LEU A 165 -14.81 5.22 13.75
C LEU A 165 -15.46 4.69 15.03
N HIS A 166 -15.86 3.42 15.00
CA HIS A 166 -16.43 2.73 16.14
C HIS A 166 -15.60 1.49 16.45
N TYR A 167 -15.32 1.31 17.72
CA TYR A 167 -14.83 0.06 18.27
C TYR A 167 -15.99 -0.65 18.93
N ARG A 168 -16.13 -1.95 18.65
CA ARG A 168 -16.96 -2.82 19.46
C ARG A 168 -16.06 -3.77 20.22
N ILE A 169 -16.13 -3.71 21.54
CA ILE A 169 -15.29 -4.44 22.47
C ILE A 169 -16.20 -5.12 23.47
N GLU A 170 -16.19 -6.45 23.48
CA GLU A 170 -17.04 -7.25 24.38
C GLU A 170 -18.52 -6.85 24.31
N GLY A 171 -18.97 -6.43 23.12
CA GLY A 171 -20.35 -6.00 22.86
C GLY A 171 -20.62 -4.53 23.13
N CYS A 172 -19.76 -3.83 23.87
CA CYS A 172 -19.84 -2.40 24.16
C CYS A 172 -19.29 -1.56 22.99
N TRP A 173 -19.82 -0.34 22.84
CA TRP A 173 -19.40 0.59 21.80
C TRP A 173 -18.51 1.70 22.36
N ASP A 174 -17.42 1.97 21.67
CA ASP A 174 -16.57 3.13 21.87
C ASP A 174 -16.41 3.89 20.55
N VAL A 175 -16.52 5.21 20.61
CA VAL A 175 -16.58 6.10 19.45
C VAL A 175 -15.60 7.26 19.68
N PRO A 176 -14.29 7.04 19.45
CA PRO A 176 -13.28 8.01 19.82
C PRO A 176 -13.19 9.19 18.86
N GLU A 177 -13.71 9.06 17.63
CA GLU A 177 -13.50 10.07 16.60
C GLU A 177 -14.61 10.09 15.54
N GLU A 178 -14.90 11.31 15.09
CA GLU A 178 -15.68 11.58 13.89
C GLU A 178 -14.89 12.51 12.96
N LYS A 179 -14.77 12.13 11.68
CA LYS A 179 -14.12 12.94 10.64
C LYS A 179 -15.15 13.45 9.65
N LEU A 180 -15.27 14.78 9.54
CA LEU A 180 -16.07 15.41 8.50
C LEU A 180 -15.46 15.16 7.12
N ILE A 181 -16.29 14.83 6.14
CA ILE A 181 -15.91 14.60 4.75
C ILE A 181 -16.62 15.58 3.78
N ASN A 182 -17.33 16.56 4.33
CA ASN A 182 -18.02 17.60 3.57
C ASN A 182 -17.08 18.15 2.49
N ASN A 183 -17.57 18.17 1.24
CA ASN A 183 -16.87 18.63 0.03
C ASN A 183 -15.84 17.67 -0.60
N VAL A 184 -15.58 16.49 -0.03
CA VAL A 184 -14.65 15.52 -0.67
C VAL A 184 -15.39 14.68 -1.72
N VAL A 185 -16.61 14.24 -1.40
CA VAL A 185 -17.45 13.40 -2.26
C VAL A 185 -18.88 13.90 -2.23
N ASP A 186 -19.48 14.08 -3.40
CA ASP A 186 -20.91 14.33 -3.55
C ASP A 186 -21.63 12.99 -3.73
N ILE A 187 -22.49 12.63 -2.77
CA ILE A 187 -23.30 11.40 -2.79
C ILE A 187 -24.75 11.78 -2.62
N LYS A 188 -25.55 11.49 -3.64
CA LYS A 188 -27.00 11.71 -3.61
C LYS A 188 -27.70 10.58 -2.86
N ASP A 189 -28.90 10.89 -2.35
CA ASP A 189 -29.76 9.85 -1.78
C ASP A 189 -30.05 8.75 -2.78
N ASN A 190 -30.12 7.51 -2.28
CA ASN A 190 -30.50 6.36 -3.09
C ASN A 190 -29.57 6.11 -4.30
N GLU A 191 -28.36 6.67 -4.30
CA GLU A 191 -27.34 6.44 -5.32
C GLU A 191 -26.30 5.39 -4.88
N TRP A 192 -25.85 4.58 -5.83
CA TRP A 192 -24.77 3.63 -5.60
C TRP A 192 -23.42 4.32 -5.65
N PHE A 193 -22.60 4.11 -4.64
CA PHE A 193 -21.21 4.55 -4.62
C PHE A 193 -20.26 3.38 -4.37
N SER A 194 -19.03 3.51 -4.86
CA SER A 194 -17.99 2.50 -4.68
C SER A 194 -17.19 2.79 -3.41
N VAL A 195 -16.95 1.76 -2.61
CA VAL A 195 -16.14 1.82 -1.39
C VAL A 195 -14.93 0.90 -1.54
N LYS A 196 -13.78 1.39 -1.11
CA LYS A 196 -12.54 0.61 -1.02
C LYS A 196 -11.83 0.96 0.28
N ILE A 197 -11.72 -0.01 1.16
CA ILE A 197 -10.99 0.08 2.43
C ILE A 197 -9.68 -0.70 2.27
N LYS A 198 -8.54 -0.05 2.44
CA LYS A 198 -7.23 -0.69 2.50
C LYS A 198 -6.77 -0.74 3.94
N ILE A 199 -6.38 -1.92 4.38
CA ILE A 199 -5.85 -2.16 5.71
C ILE A 199 -4.43 -2.65 5.57
N ASN A 200 -3.50 -1.98 6.25
CA ASN A 200 -2.08 -2.35 6.26
C ASN A 200 -1.49 -2.13 7.65
N GLY A 201 -1.19 -3.22 8.36
CA GLY A 201 -0.87 -3.19 9.78
C GLY A 201 -2.02 -2.57 10.57
N ASP A 202 -1.69 -1.52 11.31
CA ASP A 202 -2.62 -0.75 12.15
C ASP A 202 -3.32 0.39 11.40
N SER A 203 -2.98 0.60 10.12
CA SER A 203 -3.55 1.68 9.32
C SER A 203 -4.82 1.26 8.57
N ALA A 204 -5.76 2.20 8.44
CA ALA A 204 -6.90 2.10 7.56
C ALA A 204 -6.97 3.32 6.63
N LEU A 205 -7.18 3.04 5.35
CA LEU A 205 -7.30 4.04 4.29
C LEU A 205 -8.57 3.77 3.48
N ILE A 206 -9.51 4.71 3.48
CA ILE A 206 -10.82 4.56 2.86
C ILE A 206 -10.94 5.48 1.66
N PHE A 207 -11.41 4.90 0.56
CA PHE A 207 -11.77 5.62 -0.65
C PHE A 207 -13.24 5.44 -0.96
N ILE A 208 -13.87 6.52 -1.41
CA ILE A 208 -15.21 6.51 -1.97
C ILE A 208 -15.16 7.12 -3.35
N ASN A 209 -15.70 6.43 -4.35
CA ASN A 209 -15.63 6.85 -5.76
C ASN A 209 -14.20 7.21 -6.19
N ASN A 210 -13.24 6.39 -5.75
CA ASN A 210 -11.79 6.56 -5.94
C ASN A 210 -11.15 7.80 -5.31
N LYS A 211 -11.90 8.61 -4.56
CA LYS A 211 -11.35 9.72 -3.76
C LYS A 211 -11.06 9.25 -2.34
N GLU A 212 -9.91 9.62 -1.80
CA GLU A 212 -9.56 9.35 -0.41
C GLU A 212 -10.41 10.23 0.52
N VAL A 213 -11.03 9.61 1.53
CA VAL A 213 -11.92 10.31 2.48
C VAL A 213 -11.46 10.16 3.93
N TYR A 214 -10.74 9.08 4.23
CA TYR A 214 -10.28 8.77 5.58
C TYR A 214 -8.93 8.07 5.54
N TYR A 215 -8.03 8.49 6.42
CA TYR A 215 -6.74 7.86 6.65
C TYR A 215 -6.40 8.01 8.13
N ARG A 216 -5.98 6.91 8.74
CA ARG A 216 -5.46 6.87 10.12
C ARG A 216 -4.51 5.67 10.25
N ASN A 217 -3.41 5.83 10.99
CA ASN A 217 -2.31 4.86 11.08
C ASN A 217 -2.28 4.02 12.37
N ASP A 218 -3.24 4.23 13.26
CA ASP A 218 -3.35 3.61 14.58
C ASP A 218 -4.75 3.01 14.85
N VAL A 219 -5.54 2.77 13.80
CA VAL A 219 -6.91 2.24 13.92
C VAL A 219 -6.94 0.89 14.63
N PHE A 220 -5.99 0.00 14.34
CA PHE A 220 -5.97 -1.35 14.92
C PHE A 220 -4.95 -1.53 16.05
N SER A 221 -4.30 -0.43 16.45
CA SER A 221 -3.43 -0.37 17.62
C SER A 221 -4.20 -0.68 18.91
N LYS A 222 -3.47 -0.96 19.98
CA LYS A 222 -4.03 -1.26 21.31
C LYS A 222 -5.01 -0.17 21.76
N HIS A 223 -6.29 -0.50 21.82
CA HIS A 223 -7.33 0.36 22.35
C HIS A 223 -7.53 0.03 23.84
N PRO A 224 -7.60 1.03 24.75
CA PRO A 224 -8.03 0.77 26.12
C PRO A 224 -9.44 0.18 26.10
N SER A 225 -9.65 -0.92 26.83
CA SER A 225 -10.99 -1.40 27.13
C SER A 225 -11.60 -0.52 28.23
N ASN A 226 -12.92 -0.27 28.16
CA ASN A 226 -13.68 0.38 29.24
C ASN A 226 -13.61 -0.35 30.59
N THR A 227 -13.07 -1.58 30.62
CA THR A 227 -12.87 -2.39 31.82
C THR A 227 -11.47 -2.25 32.45
N ASP A 228 -10.70 -1.21 32.11
CA ASP A 228 -9.43 -0.77 32.71
C ASP A 228 -8.25 -1.78 32.77
N VAL A 229 -8.43 -3.05 32.41
CA VAL A 229 -7.40 -4.09 32.66
C VAL A 229 -6.82 -4.70 31.38
N HIS A 230 -7.45 -4.53 30.21
CA HIS A 230 -6.99 -5.16 28.97
C HIS A 230 -7.01 -4.22 27.75
N TYR A 231 -5.91 -4.23 27.00
CA TYR A 231 -5.85 -3.64 25.66
C TYR A 231 -6.30 -4.69 24.65
N ILE A 232 -7.28 -4.35 23.82
CA ILE A 232 -7.67 -5.20 22.70
C ILE A 232 -7.01 -4.68 21.43
N SER A 233 -6.37 -5.59 20.70
CA SER A 233 -5.89 -5.33 19.34
C SER A 233 -6.74 -6.09 18.33
N PHE A 234 -6.80 -5.57 17.11
CA PHE A 234 -7.57 -6.16 16.01
C PHE A 234 -6.65 -6.59 14.84
N PRO A 235 -5.68 -7.50 15.09
CA PRO A 235 -4.60 -7.77 14.13
C PRO A 235 -5.04 -8.61 12.93
N ILE A 236 -6.16 -9.32 13.03
CA ILE A 236 -6.80 -10.17 12.00
C ILE A 236 -8.31 -10.21 12.22
N GLY A 237 -9.07 -10.45 11.16
CA GLY A 237 -10.48 -10.78 11.31
C GLY A 237 -11.31 -10.59 10.05
N ARG A 238 -12.57 -10.98 10.18
CA ARG A 238 -13.59 -10.97 9.14
C ARG A 238 -13.99 -9.54 8.75
N VAL A 239 -14.72 -9.44 7.64
CA VAL A 239 -15.35 -8.18 7.20
C VAL A 239 -16.86 -8.34 7.20
N GLY A 240 -17.58 -7.21 7.20
CA GLY A 240 -19.02 -7.25 7.33
C GLY A 240 -19.70 -5.91 7.12
N PHE A 241 -21.00 -5.91 7.42
CA PHE A 241 -21.84 -4.73 7.38
C PHE A 241 -22.71 -4.67 8.64
N ARG A 242 -23.13 -3.48 9.05
CA ARG A 242 -23.96 -3.29 10.24
C ARG A 242 -24.90 -2.12 10.04
N GLN A 243 -26.14 -2.28 10.49
CA GLN A 243 -27.15 -1.21 10.52
C GLN A 243 -27.99 -1.37 11.78
N SER A 244 -28.16 -0.31 12.57
CA SER A 244 -28.90 -0.34 13.83
C SER A 244 -30.16 0.49 13.80
N GLY A 245 -31.12 0.10 14.63
CA GLY A 245 -32.42 0.78 14.70
C GLY A 245 -33.04 0.89 13.31
N ASP A 246 -33.28 2.12 12.90
CA ASP A 246 -33.92 2.46 11.64
C ASP A 246 -32.95 2.63 10.45
N GLU A 247 -31.65 2.53 10.68
CA GLU A 247 -30.63 2.62 9.63
C GLU A 247 -30.84 1.53 8.58
N ARG A 248 -30.65 1.89 7.29
CA ARG A 248 -30.76 0.94 6.18
C ARG A 248 -29.80 1.27 5.05
N ALA A 249 -29.08 0.25 4.59
CA ALA A 249 -28.24 0.34 3.40
C ALA A 249 -28.31 -0.93 2.55
N LEU A 250 -27.99 -0.77 1.26
CA LEU A 250 -27.81 -1.87 0.32
C LEU A 250 -26.33 -2.06 -0.02
N PHE A 251 -25.92 -3.30 -0.25
CA PHE A 251 -24.54 -3.68 -0.58
C PHE A 251 -24.50 -4.63 -1.77
N LYS A 252 -23.48 -4.50 -2.63
CA LYS A 252 -23.23 -5.47 -3.71
C LYS A 252 -21.77 -5.50 -4.16
N ASN A 253 -21.44 -6.50 -4.97
CA ASN A 253 -20.12 -6.65 -5.60
C ASN A 253 -18.97 -6.67 -4.59
N VAL A 254 -19.14 -7.41 -3.50
CA VAL A 254 -18.18 -7.54 -2.41
C VAL A 254 -16.96 -8.34 -2.89
N LYS A 255 -15.77 -7.82 -2.63
CA LYS A 255 -14.49 -8.45 -2.93
C LYS A 255 -13.49 -8.17 -1.83
N VAL A 256 -12.69 -9.16 -1.46
CA VAL A 256 -11.55 -9.00 -0.55
C VAL A 256 -10.30 -9.52 -1.24
N TYR A 257 -9.21 -8.78 -1.10
CA TYR A 257 -7.90 -9.11 -1.62
C TYR A 257 -6.87 -9.07 -0.49
N LEU A 258 -5.98 -10.05 -0.38
CA LEU A 258 -4.85 -9.94 0.54
C LEU A 258 -3.83 -8.93 0.00
N ILE A 259 -3.20 -8.20 0.92
CA ILE A 259 -2.06 -7.35 0.63
C ILE A 259 -0.84 -8.06 1.23
N SER A 260 0.06 -8.51 0.35
CA SER A 260 1.37 -9.04 0.72
C SER A 260 2.28 -7.94 1.26
#